data_AF-A0AAD5VMN5-F1
#
_entry.id   AF-A0AAD5VMN5-F1
#
_cell.length_a   1.000
_cell.length_b   1.000
_cell.length_c   1.000
_cell.angle_alpha   90.00
_cell.angle_beta   90.00
_cell.angle_gamma   90.00
#
_symmetry.space_group_name_H-M   'P 1'
#
loop_
_entity.id
_entity.type
_entity.pdbx_description
1 polymer ?
#
loop_
_entity_poly.entity_id
_entity_poly.type
_entity_poly.pdbx_seq_one_letter_code
_entity_poly.pdbx_strand_id
1 'polypeptide(L)'
;MARLCSFLVVALGVAAAQLAQAINPSFPYGSQKVRGVNIGGWLVLEPWITPSIFDNTGDSRVIDEWTFGKFVNPSTASSVLSNHWSTFITENDFAQIAAAGLNHVRIPIGYWAFDVSGGEPFHQGQLPFLQKAITWAQNHNLKVIVDLHGAPGSQNGFDNSGQKKSFPEWQTRSDFISRTNAIMKTMASMWKDMTNVVSIIAPLNEPAGFDGDQILSVTKQYWFDSYGNIRFPFGTSQQSNTVVMIHDAFQPLSFWNGFMQPPNWEGVILDTHIYQMFSDSDNHLSQQQHIQNACSRGSGLSTAPLWTVVGEWTPASNDCAKYLNGRGVGSRYDGSFAGSTRVGSCTGLTGKASTFSSSYKTFLRQFWEAQVIAYEQGQGWIQWTWKTESTDEWSYQAGLANGWIPQNPTSRQFPNICG
;
A
#
# COMPACT_ATOMS: atom_id res chain seq x y z
N MET A 1 -40.84 -49.12 55.44
CA MET A 1 -40.01 -49.18 54.22
C MET A 1 -40.53 -48.14 53.24
N ALA A 2 -39.88 -46.98 53.20
CA ALA A 2 -40.16 -45.90 52.27
C ALA A 2 -39.33 -46.10 51.00
N ARG A 3 -39.91 -45.81 49.82
CA ARG A 3 -39.14 -45.45 48.63
C ARG A 3 -39.85 -44.30 47.92
N LEU A 4 -39.33 -43.09 48.17
CA LEU A 4 -39.53 -41.93 47.31
C LEU A 4 -38.71 -42.13 46.03
N CYS A 5 -39.35 -42.03 44.87
CA CYS A 5 -38.65 -41.82 43.60
C CYS A 5 -38.54 -40.32 43.34
N SER A 6 -37.33 -39.78 43.46
CA SER A 6 -36.99 -38.42 43.04
C SER A 6 -36.87 -38.37 41.51
N PHE A 7 -37.69 -37.54 40.86
CA PHE A 7 -37.47 -37.13 39.48
C PHE A 7 -36.48 -35.96 39.47
N LEU A 8 -35.30 -36.20 38.90
CA LEU A 8 -34.29 -35.20 38.64
C LEU A 8 -34.71 -34.42 37.37
N VAL A 9 -35.14 -33.17 37.51
CA VAL A 9 -35.32 -32.27 36.36
C VAL A 9 -33.94 -31.69 36.03
N VAL A 10 -33.33 -32.19 34.96
CA VAL A 10 -32.12 -31.60 34.39
C VAL A 10 -32.52 -30.36 33.59
N ALA A 11 -32.31 -29.18 34.17
CA ALA A 11 -32.40 -27.93 33.44
C ALA A 11 -31.19 -27.83 32.48
N LEU A 12 -31.42 -28.14 31.21
CA LEU A 12 -30.47 -27.84 30.13
C LEU A 12 -30.50 -26.33 29.88
N GLY A 13 -29.55 -25.62 30.49
CA GLY A 13 -29.23 -24.25 30.12
C GLY A 13 -28.65 -24.23 28.71
N VAL A 14 -29.44 -23.82 27.73
CA VAL A 14 -28.93 -23.49 26.40
C VAL A 14 -28.24 -22.15 26.52
N ALA A 15 -26.92 -22.17 26.75
CA ALA A 15 -26.09 -21.01 26.46
C ALA A 15 -26.18 -20.77 24.96
N ALA A 16 -26.97 -19.79 24.54
CA ALA A 16 -26.90 -19.29 23.18
C ALA A 16 -25.48 -18.75 22.98
N ALA A 17 -24.61 -19.54 22.35
CA ALA A 17 -23.39 -19.02 21.78
C ALA A 17 -23.84 -17.88 20.85
N GLN A 18 -23.50 -16.64 21.21
CA GLN A 18 -23.54 -15.54 20.26
C GLN A 18 -22.67 -16.00 19.08
N LEU A 19 -23.31 -16.45 18.01
CA LEU A 19 -22.65 -16.55 16.72
C LEU A 19 -22.06 -15.17 16.49
N ALA A 20 -20.74 -15.06 16.55
CA ALA A 20 -20.07 -13.84 16.12
C ALA A 20 -20.65 -13.52 14.75
N GLN A 21 -21.31 -12.37 14.64
CA GLN A 21 -21.89 -11.97 13.37
C GLN A 21 -20.77 -11.91 12.35
N ALA A 22 -20.94 -12.59 11.22
CA ALA A 22 -20.01 -12.53 10.11
C ALA A 22 -19.74 -11.06 9.76
N ILE A 23 -18.48 -10.71 9.48
CA ILE A 23 -18.12 -9.33 9.13
C ILE A 23 -18.99 -8.82 7.96
N ASN A 24 -19.46 -7.57 8.05
CA ASN A 24 -20.25 -6.92 6.99
C ASN A 24 -19.58 -5.61 6.53
N PRO A 25 -18.49 -5.69 5.73
CA PRO A 25 -17.76 -4.52 5.28
C PRO A 25 -18.61 -3.64 4.35
N SER A 26 -18.29 -2.35 4.32
CA SER A 26 -19.04 -1.35 3.53
C SER A 26 -18.82 -1.42 2.01
N PHE A 27 -17.92 -2.30 1.57
CA PHE A 27 -17.68 -2.68 0.20
C PHE A 27 -17.76 -4.21 0.11
N PRO A 28 -18.40 -4.78 -0.93
CA PRO A 28 -18.66 -6.21 -1.00
C PRO A 28 -17.43 -6.98 -1.51
N TYR A 29 -16.35 -6.96 -0.72
CA TYR A 29 -15.13 -7.74 -0.95
C TYR A 29 -15.48 -9.22 -1.18
N GLY A 30 -14.76 -9.88 -2.09
CA GLY A 30 -15.08 -11.23 -2.57
C GLY A 30 -15.98 -11.25 -3.81
N SER A 31 -16.81 -10.22 -4.02
CA SER A 31 -17.78 -10.18 -5.13
C SER A 31 -17.60 -9.00 -6.09
N GLN A 32 -17.11 -7.86 -5.59
CA GLN A 32 -16.76 -6.70 -6.41
C GLN A 32 -15.25 -6.47 -6.39
N LYS A 33 -14.69 -6.08 -7.55
CA LYS A 33 -13.26 -5.81 -7.69
C LYS A 33 -12.88 -4.46 -7.12
N VAL A 34 -11.84 -4.44 -6.30
CA VAL A 34 -11.12 -3.25 -5.88
C VAL A 34 -10.41 -2.66 -7.10
N ARG A 35 -10.62 -1.37 -7.36
CA ARG A 35 -9.97 -0.61 -8.42
C ARG A 35 -9.62 0.74 -7.85
N GLY A 36 -8.34 0.94 -7.53
CA GLY A 36 -7.91 2.14 -6.84
C GLY A 36 -6.56 2.64 -7.28
N VAL A 37 -6.15 3.71 -6.61
CA VAL A 37 -4.82 4.31 -6.73
C VAL A 37 -4.25 4.59 -5.35
N ASN A 38 -2.93 4.53 -5.24
CA ASN A 38 -2.21 5.02 -4.07
C ASN A 38 -2.12 6.55 -4.11
N ILE A 39 -2.16 7.17 -2.94
CA ILE A 39 -1.87 8.58 -2.71
C ILE A 39 -0.42 8.69 -2.19
N GLY A 40 0.51 8.13 -2.98
CA GLY A 40 1.95 8.06 -2.66
C GLY A 40 2.64 9.43 -2.74
N GLY A 41 3.75 9.58 -2.03
CA GLY A 41 4.52 10.83 -1.96
C GLY A 41 3.85 12.00 -1.24
N TRP A 42 2.67 11.81 -0.61
CA TRP A 42 1.93 12.89 0.05
C TRP A 42 2.24 13.03 1.55
N LEU A 43 1.77 12.09 2.38
CA LEU A 43 1.98 12.12 3.84
C LEU A 43 3.25 11.36 4.26
N VAL A 44 3.92 10.74 3.30
CA VAL A 44 5.29 10.23 3.36
C VAL A 44 5.99 10.69 2.10
N LEU A 45 7.13 11.36 2.23
CA LEU A 45 7.90 11.87 1.10
C LEU A 45 8.72 10.76 0.44
N GLU A 46 8.68 10.72 -0.89
CA GLU A 46 9.53 9.86 -1.69
C GLU A 46 10.27 10.69 -2.74
N PRO A 47 11.62 10.64 -2.78
CA PRO A 47 12.42 11.48 -3.67
C PRO A 47 12.08 11.35 -5.15
N TRP A 48 11.58 10.19 -5.58
CA TRP A 48 11.28 9.92 -6.97
C TRP A 48 9.87 10.39 -7.39
N ILE A 49 8.95 10.56 -6.43
CA ILE A 49 7.60 11.09 -6.67
C ILE A 49 7.62 12.62 -6.67
N THR A 50 8.28 13.22 -5.68
CA THR A 50 8.40 14.68 -5.50
C THR A 50 9.87 15.13 -5.45
N PRO A 51 10.66 14.93 -6.52
CA PRO A 51 12.08 15.28 -6.55
C PRO A 51 12.36 16.75 -6.25
N SER A 52 11.43 17.67 -6.54
CA SER A 52 11.62 19.09 -6.29
C SER A 52 11.86 19.41 -4.81
N ILE A 53 11.20 18.72 -3.87
CA ILE A 53 11.39 18.90 -2.43
C ILE A 53 12.83 18.59 -2.01
N PHE A 54 13.43 17.57 -2.63
CA PHE A 54 14.77 17.10 -2.31
C PHE A 54 15.84 17.91 -3.05
N ASP A 55 15.62 18.23 -4.33
CA ASP A 55 16.57 18.99 -5.15
C ASP A 55 16.71 20.44 -4.67
N ASN A 56 15.60 21.07 -4.27
CA ASN A 56 15.60 22.45 -3.78
C ASN A 56 16.31 22.62 -2.43
N THR A 57 16.65 21.54 -1.71
CA THR A 57 17.48 21.65 -0.51
C THR A 57 18.92 22.02 -0.83
N GLY A 58 19.39 21.73 -2.05
CA GLY A 58 20.80 21.86 -2.42
C GLY A 58 21.75 20.95 -1.64
N ASP A 59 21.22 20.01 -0.85
CA ASP A 59 21.98 19.13 0.04
C ASP A 59 21.77 17.66 -0.34
N SER A 60 22.82 17.03 -0.87
CA SER A 60 22.79 15.64 -1.31
C SER A 60 22.66 14.63 -0.17
N ARG A 61 22.80 15.06 1.09
CA ARG A 61 22.60 14.21 2.27
C ARG A 61 21.12 13.96 2.56
N VAL A 62 20.21 14.76 1.99
CA VAL A 62 18.76 14.62 2.13
C VAL A 62 18.25 13.59 1.13
N ILE A 63 18.15 12.33 1.56
CA ILE A 63 17.82 11.18 0.69
C ILE A 63 16.46 10.54 1.01
N ASP A 64 15.85 10.92 2.13
CA ASP A 64 14.57 10.43 2.65
C ASP A 64 13.96 11.50 3.59
N GLU A 65 12.76 11.26 4.13
CA GLU A 65 12.09 12.22 5.02
C GLU A 65 12.80 12.41 6.36
N TRP A 66 13.49 11.37 6.87
CA TRP A 66 14.32 11.45 8.07
C TRP A 66 15.47 12.45 7.90
N THR A 67 16.23 12.31 6.83
CA THR A 67 17.36 13.20 6.52
C THR A 67 16.88 14.58 6.10
N PHE A 68 15.69 14.71 5.51
CA PHE A 68 15.04 16.00 5.27
C PHE A 68 14.84 16.75 6.59
N GLY A 69 14.17 16.13 7.57
CA GLY A 69 13.97 16.74 8.89
C GLY A 69 15.27 17.01 9.64
N LYS A 70 16.32 16.21 9.39
CA LYS A 70 17.62 16.33 10.08
C LYS A 70 18.48 17.47 9.55
N PHE A 71 18.53 17.66 8.23
CA PHE A 71 19.48 18.56 7.59
C PHE A 71 18.86 19.87 7.09
N VAL A 72 17.56 19.90 6.82
CA VAL A 72 16.86 21.13 6.44
C VAL A 72 16.55 21.94 7.70
N ASN A 73 16.67 23.26 7.61
CA ASN A 73 16.32 24.14 8.72
C ASN A 73 14.86 23.87 9.18
N PRO A 74 14.57 23.70 10.48
CA PRO A 74 13.24 23.30 10.95
C PRO A 74 12.07 24.20 10.53
N SER A 75 12.27 25.52 10.41
CA SER A 75 11.20 26.43 9.96
C SER A 75 10.95 26.29 8.45
N THR A 76 12.01 26.11 7.67
CA THR A 76 11.94 25.80 6.24
C THR A 76 11.27 24.45 6.01
N ALA A 77 11.68 23.40 6.73
CA ALA A 77 11.11 22.06 6.62
C ALA A 77 9.60 22.07 6.90
N SER A 78 9.18 22.69 8.02
CA SER A 78 7.77 22.84 8.36
C SER A 78 6.97 23.59 7.29
N SER A 79 7.55 24.65 6.72
CA SER A 79 6.89 25.44 5.67
C SER A 79 6.74 24.67 4.36
N VAL A 80 7.79 23.97 3.93
CA VAL A 80 7.79 23.12 2.73
C VAL A 80 6.76 22.00 2.88
N LEU A 81 6.76 21.29 4.01
CA LEU A 81 5.83 20.18 4.27
C LEU A 81 4.37 20.65 4.35
N SER A 82 4.09 21.75 5.06
CA SER A 82 2.73 22.31 5.12
C SER A 82 2.21 22.74 3.74
N ASN A 83 3.08 23.38 2.93
CA ASN A 83 2.73 23.71 1.55
C ASN A 83 2.49 22.45 0.70
N HIS A 84 3.37 21.45 0.81
CA HIS A 84 3.22 20.17 0.11
C HIS A 84 1.91 19.47 0.47
N TRP A 85 1.64 19.28 1.76
CA TRP A 85 0.43 18.62 2.22
C TRP A 85 -0.86 19.34 1.78
N SER A 86 -0.83 20.67 1.67
CA SER A 86 -2.00 21.46 1.27
C SER A 86 -2.21 21.61 -0.24
N THR A 87 -1.20 21.32 -1.07
CA THR A 87 -1.26 21.58 -2.51
C THR A 87 -1.03 20.35 -3.37
N PHE A 88 -0.27 19.36 -2.88
CA PHE A 88 0.04 18.17 -3.67
C PHE A 88 -1.18 17.31 -3.88
N ILE A 89 -2.04 17.08 -2.88
CA ILE A 89 -3.32 16.37 -3.05
C ILE A 89 -4.46 17.24 -2.53
N THR A 90 -5.53 17.33 -3.32
CA THR A 90 -6.70 18.17 -3.05
C THR A 90 -8.00 17.38 -3.27
N GLU A 91 -9.14 17.94 -2.89
CA GLU A 91 -10.45 17.33 -3.18
C GLU A 91 -10.68 17.12 -4.68
N ASN A 92 -10.13 18.00 -5.52
CA ASN A 92 -10.24 17.86 -6.98
C ASN A 92 -9.54 16.58 -7.50
N ASP A 93 -8.50 16.10 -6.82
CA ASP A 93 -7.89 14.80 -7.13
C ASP A 93 -8.86 13.65 -6.83
N PHE A 94 -9.56 13.69 -5.70
CA PHE A 94 -10.57 12.69 -5.34
C PHE A 94 -11.76 12.70 -6.30
N ALA A 95 -12.21 13.88 -6.72
CA ALA A 95 -13.24 14.02 -7.75
C ALA A 95 -12.82 13.36 -9.08
N GLN A 96 -11.56 13.56 -9.50
CA GLN A 96 -11.02 12.95 -10.71
C GLN A 96 -10.84 11.43 -10.58
N ILE A 97 -10.39 10.94 -9.43
CA ILE A 97 -10.26 9.51 -9.13
C ILE A 97 -11.63 8.83 -9.26
N ALA A 98 -12.68 9.40 -8.66
CA ALA A 98 -14.03 8.88 -8.79
C ALA A 98 -14.56 8.97 -10.23
N ALA A 99 -14.28 10.08 -10.94
CA ALA A 99 -14.66 10.25 -12.35
C ALA A 99 -13.95 9.26 -13.29
N ALA A 100 -12.78 8.75 -12.91
CA ALA A 100 -12.07 7.67 -13.58
C ALA A 100 -12.65 6.27 -13.27
N GLY A 101 -13.80 6.18 -12.61
CA GLY A 101 -14.47 4.91 -12.31
C GLY A 101 -13.77 4.07 -11.25
N LEU A 102 -12.84 4.66 -10.49
CA LEU A 102 -12.17 4.02 -9.36
C LEU A 102 -13.08 4.04 -8.13
N ASN A 103 -12.90 3.06 -7.26
CA ASN A 103 -13.72 2.89 -6.05
C ASN A 103 -12.91 2.93 -4.74
N HIS A 104 -11.57 2.90 -4.81
CA HIS A 104 -10.69 2.94 -3.64
C HIS A 104 -9.54 3.94 -3.80
N VAL A 105 -9.08 4.47 -2.67
CA VAL A 105 -7.77 5.10 -2.51
C VAL A 105 -7.01 4.46 -1.35
N ARG A 106 -5.70 4.26 -1.52
CA ARG A 106 -4.80 3.85 -0.42
C ARG A 106 -3.94 5.03 -0.03
N ILE A 107 -3.94 5.38 1.26
CA ILE A 107 -3.27 6.57 1.78
C ILE A 107 -2.15 6.13 2.73
N PRO A 108 -0.89 6.10 2.22
CA PRO A 108 0.31 5.96 3.04
C PRO A 108 0.40 7.06 4.11
N ILE A 109 0.70 6.69 5.36
CA ILE A 109 1.02 7.62 6.43
C ILE A 109 2.13 7.05 7.32
N GLY A 110 3.13 7.86 7.65
CA GLY A 110 4.23 7.46 8.52
C GLY A 110 3.87 7.49 10.01
N TYR A 111 4.54 6.68 10.82
CA TYR A 111 4.34 6.65 12.28
C TYR A 111 4.53 8.03 12.94
N TRP A 112 5.41 8.85 12.37
CA TRP A 112 5.73 10.18 12.88
C TRP A 112 4.54 11.16 12.81
N ALA A 113 3.51 10.88 12.01
CA ALA A 113 2.27 11.64 12.07
C ALA A 113 1.56 11.51 13.44
N PHE A 114 1.85 10.47 14.21
CA PHE A 114 1.22 10.15 15.48
C PHE A 114 2.19 10.31 16.66
N ASP A 115 3.42 9.84 16.52
CA ASP A 115 4.39 9.79 17.61
C ASP A 115 5.81 10.08 17.10
N VAL A 116 6.41 11.15 17.61
CA VAL A 116 7.81 11.52 17.42
C VAL A 116 8.47 11.54 18.79
N SER A 117 9.51 10.73 18.98
CA SER A 117 10.18 10.57 20.28
C SER A 117 11.69 10.40 20.11
N GLY A 118 12.45 10.43 21.21
CA GLY A 118 13.89 10.09 21.18
C GLY A 118 14.79 10.99 20.31
N GLY A 119 14.34 12.20 19.95
CA GLY A 119 15.10 13.11 19.07
C GLY A 119 14.95 12.78 17.58
N GLU A 120 13.94 12.00 17.20
CA GLU A 120 13.57 11.79 15.80
C GLU A 120 13.33 13.13 15.08
N PRO A 121 13.87 13.33 13.87
CA PRO A 121 13.88 14.63 13.21
C PRO A 121 12.59 14.92 12.41
N PHE A 122 11.57 14.09 12.52
CA PHE A 122 10.35 14.23 11.73
C PHE A 122 9.51 15.43 12.16
N HIS A 123 8.80 16.00 11.18
CA HIS A 123 7.84 17.09 11.40
C HIS A 123 6.42 16.52 11.39
N GLN A 124 5.62 16.93 12.38
CA GLN A 124 4.21 16.55 12.48
C GLN A 124 3.30 17.59 11.80
N GLY A 125 2.11 17.15 11.39
CA GLY A 125 1.07 18.00 10.79
C GLY A 125 0.18 17.29 9.77
N GLN A 126 0.40 16.00 9.54
CA GLN A 126 -0.25 15.16 8.54
C GLN A 126 -1.71 14.83 8.89
N LEU A 127 -2.04 14.61 10.17
CA LEU A 127 -3.35 14.08 10.59
C LEU A 127 -4.55 14.94 10.15
N PRO A 128 -4.51 16.29 10.22
CA PRO A 128 -5.57 17.13 9.64
C PRO A 128 -5.78 16.94 8.13
N PHE A 129 -4.71 16.64 7.38
CA PHE A 129 -4.82 16.35 5.94
C PHE A 129 -5.38 14.97 5.67
N LEU A 130 -5.01 13.96 6.46
CA LEU A 130 -5.66 12.65 6.41
C LEU A 130 -7.17 12.76 6.69
N GLN A 131 -7.57 13.53 7.71
CA GLN A 131 -8.98 13.78 8.01
C GLN A 131 -9.74 14.47 6.87
N LYS A 132 -9.11 15.46 6.21
CA LYS A 132 -9.67 16.06 4.99
C LYS A 132 -9.83 15.03 3.87
N ALA A 133 -8.84 14.19 3.64
CA ALA A 133 -8.91 13.14 2.62
C ALA A 133 -10.03 12.13 2.88
N ILE A 134 -10.27 11.74 4.14
CA ILE A 134 -11.44 10.89 4.48
C ILE A 134 -12.76 11.59 4.13
N THR A 135 -12.84 12.90 4.39
CA THR A 135 -14.03 13.71 4.02
C THR A 135 -14.20 13.78 2.50
N TRP A 136 -13.14 14.03 1.74
CA TRP A 136 -13.16 14.06 0.27
C TRP A 136 -13.55 12.70 -0.30
N ALA A 137 -13.02 11.60 0.25
CA ALA A 137 -13.41 10.26 -0.14
C ALA A 137 -14.91 10.01 0.07
N GLN A 138 -15.44 10.44 1.22
CA GLN A 138 -16.87 10.35 1.50
C GLN A 138 -17.71 11.12 0.48
N ASN A 139 -17.33 12.37 0.18
CA ASN A 139 -18.01 13.23 -0.78
C ASN A 139 -18.07 12.62 -2.19
N HIS A 140 -17.08 11.82 -2.55
CA HIS A 140 -16.95 11.19 -3.87
C HIS A 140 -17.23 9.69 -3.88
N ASN A 141 -17.82 9.14 -2.80
CA ASN A 141 -18.14 7.72 -2.66
C ASN A 141 -16.94 6.77 -2.91
N LEU A 142 -15.75 7.21 -2.49
CA LEU A 142 -14.53 6.41 -2.51
C LEU A 142 -14.33 5.73 -1.15
N LYS A 143 -13.86 4.49 -1.19
CA LYS A 143 -13.38 3.77 -0.01
C LYS A 143 -11.92 4.09 0.24
N VAL A 144 -11.54 4.08 1.51
CA VAL A 144 -10.17 4.39 1.94
C VAL A 144 -9.53 3.20 2.63
N ILE A 145 -8.30 2.91 2.21
CA ILE A 145 -7.31 2.14 2.95
C ILE A 145 -6.38 3.15 3.62
N VAL A 146 -6.37 3.18 4.96
CA VAL A 146 -5.35 3.91 5.72
C VAL A 146 -4.20 2.96 5.98
N ASP A 147 -3.01 3.30 5.50
CA ASP A 147 -1.85 2.41 5.49
C ASP A 147 -0.71 3.00 6.32
N LEU A 148 -0.29 2.29 7.37
CA LEU A 148 0.89 2.68 8.13
C LEU A 148 2.14 2.31 7.32
N HIS A 149 2.69 3.32 6.65
CA HIS A 149 3.68 3.09 5.59
C HIS A 149 5.13 3.06 6.09
N GLY A 150 5.38 3.56 7.28
CA GLY A 150 6.69 3.53 7.93
C GLY A 150 6.55 3.31 9.43
N ALA A 151 7.37 2.42 9.98
CA ALA A 151 7.46 2.15 11.42
C ALA A 151 8.79 2.64 12.03
N PRO A 152 8.86 2.86 13.36
CA PRO A 152 10.10 3.25 14.02
C PRO A 152 11.23 2.27 13.73
N GLY A 153 12.41 2.81 13.37
CA GLY A 153 13.58 2.01 13.01
C GLY A 153 13.56 1.42 11.60
N SER A 154 12.51 1.69 10.81
CA SER A 154 12.22 1.11 9.50
C SER A 154 11.99 -0.40 9.52
N GLN A 155 10.94 -0.82 8.82
CA GLN A 155 10.56 -2.23 8.64
C GLN A 155 11.18 -2.86 7.37
N ASN A 156 11.82 -2.07 6.50
CA ASN A 156 12.39 -2.56 5.24
C ASN A 156 13.71 -1.91 4.80
N GLY A 157 14.14 -0.83 5.46
CA GLY A 157 15.34 -0.07 5.09
C GLY A 157 15.18 0.78 3.83
N PHE A 158 13.99 0.88 3.24
CA PHE A 158 13.71 1.69 2.07
C PHE A 158 13.49 3.16 2.44
N ASP A 159 13.65 4.07 1.48
CA ASP A 159 13.35 5.49 1.69
C ASP A 159 11.85 5.74 1.90
N ASN A 160 10.99 4.94 1.26
CA ASN A 160 9.52 4.97 1.42
C ASN A 160 9.05 4.69 2.86
N SER A 161 9.85 4.06 3.72
CA SER A 161 9.51 3.91 5.14
C SER A 161 9.81 5.16 5.96
N GLY A 162 10.30 6.23 5.33
CA GLY A 162 10.73 7.50 5.93
C GLY A 162 12.19 7.53 6.38
N GLN A 163 12.86 6.38 6.51
CA GLN A 163 14.26 6.29 6.93
C GLN A 163 14.95 5.13 6.22
N LYS A 164 15.75 5.46 5.20
CA LYS A 164 16.59 4.49 4.50
C LYS A 164 17.66 3.95 5.44
N LYS A 165 17.79 2.62 5.49
CA LYS A 165 18.78 1.93 6.33
C LYS A 165 19.40 0.76 5.57
N SER A 166 20.62 0.39 5.95
CA SER A 166 21.24 -0.83 5.43
C SER A 166 20.60 -2.10 5.97
N PHE A 167 19.91 -2.01 7.11
CA PHE A 167 19.17 -3.09 7.74
C PHE A 167 17.98 -2.50 8.52
N PRO A 168 16.77 -3.07 8.40
CA PRO A 168 15.62 -2.64 9.18
C PRO A 168 15.80 -2.98 10.66
N GLU A 169 15.44 -2.06 11.55
CA GLU A 169 15.59 -2.26 13.01
C GLU A 169 14.27 -2.47 13.73
N TRP A 170 13.12 -2.25 13.07
CA TRP A 170 11.79 -2.37 13.67
C TRP A 170 11.60 -3.67 14.46
N GLN A 171 11.93 -4.81 13.85
CA GLN A 171 11.83 -6.15 14.41
C GLN A 171 12.81 -6.45 15.56
N THR A 172 13.81 -5.59 15.76
CA THR A 172 14.89 -5.82 16.74
C THR A 172 14.59 -5.24 18.10
N ARG A 173 13.53 -4.43 18.22
CA ARG A 173 13.26 -3.61 19.39
C ARG A 173 11.80 -3.66 19.83
N SER A 174 11.55 -4.17 21.02
CA SER A 174 10.21 -4.31 21.58
C SER A 174 9.47 -2.99 21.79
N ASP A 175 10.19 -1.89 22.03
CA ASP A 175 9.61 -0.55 22.11
C ASP A 175 9.18 -0.02 20.73
N PHE A 176 9.90 -0.34 19.64
CA PHE A 176 9.45 -0.01 18.29
C PHE A 176 8.14 -0.73 17.96
N ILE A 177 8.03 -2.01 18.31
CA ILE A 177 6.78 -2.78 18.16
C ILE A 177 5.66 -2.18 19.02
N SER A 178 5.95 -1.82 20.27
CA SER A 178 4.97 -1.24 21.19
C SER A 178 4.43 0.11 20.70
N ARG A 179 5.30 0.97 20.17
CA ARG A 179 4.92 2.25 19.53
C ARG A 179 4.05 2.01 18.31
N THR A 180 4.43 1.07 17.45
CA THR A 180 3.67 0.71 16.24
C THR A 180 2.26 0.18 16.61
N ASN A 181 2.16 -0.65 17.65
CA ASN A 181 0.88 -1.14 18.18
C ASN A 181 0.02 -0.01 18.80
N ALA A 182 0.63 0.93 19.53
CA ALA A 182 -0.09 2.08 20.10
C ALA A 182 -0.67 3.00 19.01
N ILE A 183 0.09 3.21 17.92
CA ILE A 183 -0.38 3.94 16.74
C ILE A 183 -1.53 3.20 16.09
N MET A 184 -1.44 1.88 15.92
CA MET A 184 -2.52 1.08 15.34
C MET A 184 -3.82 1.19 16.15
N LYS A 185 -3.73 1.12 17.48
CA LYS A 185 -4.87 1.34 18.37
C LYS A 185 -5.46 2.75 18.23
N THR A 186 -4.61 3.76 18.09
CA THR A 186 -5.04 5.15 17.86
C THR A 186 -5.77 5.29 16.54
N MET A 187 -5.20 4.75 15.46
CA MET A 187 -5.77 4.78 14.12
C MET A 187 -7.12 4.04 14.05
N ALA A 188 -7.21 2.84 14.64
CA ALA A 188 -8.47 2.10 14.74
C ALA A 188 -9.53 2.88 15.52
N SER A 189 -9.14 3.56 16.62
CA SER A 189 -10.06 4.39 17.41
C SER A 189 -10.55 5.62 16.65
N MET A 190 -9.69 6.28 15.85
CA MET A 190 -10.06 7.46 15.06
C MET A 190 -11.17 7.17 14.04
N TRP A 191 -11.18 5.97 13.46
CA TRP A 191 -12.04 5.61 12.33
C TRP A 191 -13.11 4.58 12.64
N LYS A 192 -13.25 4.16 13.91
CA LYS A 192 -14.19 3.11 14.34
C LYS A 192 -15.65 3.37 13.98
N ASP A 193 -16.05 4.64 13.86
CA ASP A 193 -17.42 5.07 13.51
C ASP A 193 -17.55 5.47 12.02
N MET A 194 -16.46 5.36 11.25
CA MET A 194 -16.37 5.78 9.83
C MET A 194 -16.07 4.58 8.89
N THR A 195 -16.47 3.37 9.30
CA THR A 195 -16.21 2.12 8.56
C THR A 195 -16.88 2.06 7.18
N ASN A 196 -17.84 2.95 6.93
CA ASN A 196 -18.44 3.16 5.61
C ASN A 196 -17.50 3.84 4.61
N VAL A 197 -16.48 4.56 5.08
CA VAL A 197 -15.47 5.25 4.25
C VAL A 197 -14.10 4.61 4.44
N VAL A 198 -13.60 4.56 5.68
CA VAL A 198 -12.37 3.83 6.03
C VAL A 198 -12.71 2.35 6.17
N SER A 199 -12.81 1.69 5.02
CA SER A 199 -13.21 0.29 4.95
C SER A 199 -12.09 -0.67 5.31
N ILE A 200 -10.82 -0.25 5.16
CA ILE A 200 -9.64 -1.06 5.43
C ILE A 200 -8.62 -0.23 6.24
N ILE A 201 -7.95 -0.90 7.18
CA ILE A 201 -6.69 -0.42 7.76
C ILE A 201 -5.59 -1.43 7.42
N ALA A 202 -4.51 -0.96 6.81
CA ALA A 202 -3.32 -1.74 6.52
C ALA A 202 -2.28 -1.51 7.62
N PRO A 203 -1.95 -2.52 8.47
CA PRO A 203 -1.22 -2.22 9.69
C PRO A 203 0.27 -1.92 9.50
N LEU A 204 0.89 -2.40 8.41
CA LEU A 204 2.27 -2.07 8.09
C LEU A 204 2.60 -2.35 6.61
N ASN A 205 3.12 -1.36 5.91
CA ASN A 205 3.60 -1.53 4.55
C ASN A 205 4.91 -2.34 4.50
N GLU A 206 5.01 -3.30 3.58
CA GLU A 206 6.27 -3.90 3.13
C GLU A 206 7.29 -4.29 4.24
N PRO A 207 6.95 -5.00 5.33
CA PRO A 207 7.99 -5.55 6.19
C PRO A 207 8.91 -6.49 5.39
N ALA A 208 10.23 -6.28 5.46
CA ALA A 208 11.23 -6.97 4.65
C ALA A 208 11.44 -8.43 5.06
N GLY A 209 10.46 -9.30 4.81
CA GLY A 209 10.52 -10.72 5.19
C GLY A 209 11.72 -11.49 4.60
N PHE A 210 12.35 -10.97 3.55
CA PHE A 210 13.59 -11.51 2.98
C PHE A 210 14.82 -11.34 3.91
N ASP A 211 14.75 -10.51 4.95
CA ASP A 211 15.84 -10.31 5.93
C ASP A 211 15.85 -11.38 7.05
N GLY A 212 14.95 -12.36 6.99
CA GLY A 212 15.03 -13.62 7.75
C GLY A 212 13.94 -13.84 8.80
N ASP A 213 14.09 -14.91 9.57
CA ASP A 213 13.03 -15.44 10.43
C ASP A 213 12.58 -14.49 11.54
N GLN A 214 13.48 -13.61 12.02
CA GLN A 214 13.13 -12.66 13.08
C GLN A 214 12.05 -11.68 12.62
N ILE A 215 12.24 -11.03 11.46
CA ILE A 215 11.26 -10.08 10.94
C ILE A 215 9.95 -10.78 10.55
N LEU A 216 10.01 -11.99 9.99
CA LEU A 216 8.81 -12.78 9.68
C LEU A 216 8.02 -13.16 10.95
N SER A 217 8.71 -13.60 12.01
CA SER A 217 8.08 -13.95 13.29
C SER A 217 7.41 -12.74 13.96
N VAL A 218 8.13 -11.61 14.02
CA VAL A 218 7.60 -10.37 14.58
C VAL A 218 6.43 -9.84 13.75
N THR A 219 6.53 -9.90 12.42
CA THR A 219 5.45 -9.51 11.50
C THR A 219 4.19 -10.34 11.73
N LYS A 220 4.30 -11.68 11.85
CA LYS A 220 3.16 -12.56 12.14
C LYS A 220 2.49 -12.22 13.47
N GLN A 221 3.28 -12.00 14.52
CA GLN A 221 2.74 -11.59 15.82
C GLN A 221 2.04 -10.23 15.73
N TYR A 222 2.66 -9.27 15.03
CA TYR A 222 2.11 -7.94 14.83
C TYR A 222 0.78 -7.96 14.05
N TRP A 223 0.59 -8.89 13.10
CA TRP A 223 -0.70 -9.10 12.43
C TRP A 223 -1.80 -9.56 13.39
N PHE A 224 -1.51 -10.46 14.32
CA PHE A 224 -2.47 -10.86 15.35
C PHE A 224 -2.83 -9.69 16.28
N ASP A 225 -1.83 -8.93 16.73
CA ASP A 225 -2.05 -7.76 17.58
C ASP A 225 -2.88 -6.69 16.85
N SER A 226 -2.55 -6.42 15.58
CA SER A 226 -3.25 -5.47 14.73
C SER A 226 -4.68 -5.87 14.45
N TYR A 227 -4.96 -7.16 14.26
CA TYR A 227 -6.33 -7.66 14.17
C TYR A 227 -7.12 -7.36 15.44
N GLY A 228 -6.52 -7.61 16.61
CA GLY A 228 -7.11 -7.23 17.90
C GLY A 228 -7.44 -5.74 17.95
N ASN A 229 -6.51 -4.87 17.55
CA ASN A 229 -6.70 -3.43 17.58
C ASN A 229 -7.79 -2.95 16.59
N ILE A 230 -7.79 -3.45 15.35
CA ILE A 230 -8.65 -2.99 14.25
C ILE A 230 -10.05 -3.60 14.34
N ARG A 231 -10.16 -4.89 14.67
CA ARG A 231 -11.45 -5.58 14.78
C ARG A 231 -12.15 -5.35 16.11
N PHE A 232 -11.44 -4.92 17.16
CA PHE A 232 -12.03 -4.68 18.49
C PHE A 232 -11.73 -3.26 19.04
N PRO A 233 -12.00 -2.18 18.29
CA PRO A 233 -11.71 -0.81 18.75
C PRO A 233 -12.63 -0.36 19.91
N PHE A 234 -13.72 -1.11 20.16
CA PHE A 234 -14.64 -0.94 21.29
C PHE A 234 -14.35 -1.95 22.43
N GLY A 235 -13.16 -2.56 22.43
CA GLY A 235 -12.88 -3.75 23.24
C GLY A 235 -13.68 -4.97 22.75
N THR A 236 -13.88 -5.96 23.61
CA THR A 236 -14.59 -7.21 23.26
C THR A 236 -16.11 -7.07 23.17
N SER A 237 -16.65 -5.87 23.37
CA SER A 237 -18.10 -5.61 23.36
C SER A 237 -18.71 -5.66 21.96
N GLN A 238 -17.95 -5.31 20.94
CA GLN A 238 -18.40 -5.21 19.56
C GLN A 238 -17.23 -5.37 18.59
N GLN A 239 -17.42 -6.17 17.53
CA GLN A 239 -16.48 -6.23 16.42
C GLN A 239 -16.73 -5.10 15.41
N SER A 240 -15.64 -4.51 14.91
CA SER A 240 -15.67 -3.56 13.80
C SER A 240 -15.86 -4.29 12.46
N ASN A 241 -16.49 -3.59 11.51
CA ASN A 241 -16.58 -3.98 10.10
C ASN A 241 -15.38 -3.49 9.25
N THR A 242 -14.40 -2.82 9.88
CA THR A 242 -13.13 -2.49 9.22
C THR A 242 -12.36 -3.78 8.91
N VAL A 243 -11.93 -3.90 7.66
CA VAL A 243 -11.10 -5.01 7.18
C VAL A 243 -9.64 -4.75 7.53
N VAL A 244 -8.93 -5.82 7.90
CA VAL A 244 -7.48 -5.79 8.17
C VAL A 244 -6.75 -6.21 6.89
N MET A 245 -5.88 -5.35 6.37
CA MET A 245 -5.08 -5.64 5.17
C MET A 245 -3.62 -5.88 5.55
N ILE A 246 -3.17 -7.13 5.53
CA ILE A 246 -1.80 -7.50 5.89
C ILE A 246 -0.93 -7.61 4.64
N HIS A 247 0.24 -6.98 4.63
CA HIS A 247 1.20 -7.14 3.54
C HIS A 247 1.83 -8.54 3.57
N ASP A 248 2.14 -9.09 2.39
CA ASP A 248 2.67 -10.45 2.22
C ASP A 248 4.13 -10.65 2.71
N ALA A 249 4.77 -9.58 3.17
CA ALA A 249 6.16 -9.52 3.63
C ALA A 249 7.17 -10.06 2.59
N PHE A 250 6.90 -9.85 1.31
CA PHE A 250 7.68 -10.36 0.18
C PHE A 250 7.74 -11.90 0.13
N GLN A 251 6.79 -12.57 0.78
CA GLN A 251 6.66 -14.01 0.74
C GLN A 251 5.68 -14.43 -0.36
N PRO A 252 5.88 -15.62 -0.98
CA PRO A 252 4.88 -16.16 -1.90
C PRO A 252 3.53 -16.29 -1.18
N LEU A 253 2.42 -16.06 -1.87
CA LEU A 253 1.07 -16.09 -1.26
C LEU A 253 0.79 -17.40 -0.49
N SER A 254 1.35 -18.52 -0.93
CA SER A 254 1.24 -19.83 -0.26
C SER A 254 1.88 -19.90 1.13
N PHE A 255 2.81 -18.99 1.46
CA PHE A 255 3.39 -18.86 2.80
C PHE A 255 2.32 -18.53 3.86
N TRP A 256 1.24 -17.87 3.43
CA TRP A 256 0.14 -17.45 4.30
C TRP A 256 -1.00 -18.48 4.36
N ASN A 257 -0.82 -19.68 3.83
CA ASN A 257 -1.80 -20.77 3.96
C ASN A 257 -2.06 -21.13 5.43
N GLY A 258 -3.32 -21.15 5.83
CA GLY A 258 -3.73 -21.43 7.21
C GLY A 258 -3.50 -20.26 8.19
N PHE A 259 -2.90 -19.16 7.74
CA PHE A 259 -2.68 -17.98 8.58
C PHE A 259 -3.90 -17.05 8.51
N MET A 260 -4.50 -16.77 9.66
CA MET A 260 -5.62 -15.82 9.80
C MET A 260 -6.78 -16.03 8.81
N GLN A 261 -7.17 -17.30 8.59
CA GLN A 261 -8.29 -17.67 7.72
C GLN A 261 -9.63 -17.84 8.48
N PRO A 262 -10.77 -17.71 7.78
CA PRO A 262 -12.08 -18.09 8.32
C PRO A 262 -12.15 -19.58 8.70
N PRO A 263 -13.00 -19.96 9.67
CA PRO A 263 -13.93 -19.10 10.41
C PRO A 263 -13.30 -18.37 11.61
N ASN A 264 -12.04 -18.67 11.96
CA ASN A 264 -11.42 -18.13 13.18
C ASN A 264 -11.02 -16.66 13.04
N TRP A 265 -10.76 -16.22 11.81
CA TRP A 265 -10.36 -14.85 11.48
C TRP A 265 -11.12 -14.41 10.24
N GLU A 266 -11.98 -13.42 10.39
CA GLU A 266 -12.76 -12.86 9.28
C GLU A 266 -12.26 -11.48 8.90
N GLY A 267 -12.57 -11.00 7.71
CA GLY A 267 -12.20 -9.64 7.31
C GLY A 267 -10.70 -9.40 7.28
N VAL A 268 -9.94 -10.40 6.85
CA VAL A 268 -8.50 -10.29 6.59
C VAL A 268 -8.29 -10.37 5.08
N ILE A 269 -7.59 -9.38 4.53
CA ILE A 269 -7.16 -9.32 3.13
C ILE A 269 -5.63 -9.35 3.11
N LEU A 270 -5.07 -10.11 2.18
CA LEU A 270 -3.65 -10.07 1.85
C LEU A 270 -3.39 -8.97 0.83
N ASP A 271 -2.41 -8.14 1.11
CA ASP A 271 -1.84 -7.15 0.21
C ASP A 271 -0.55 -7.70 -0.40
N THR A 272 -0.49 -7.72 -1.72
CA THR A 272 0.70 -8.17 -2.47
C THR A 272 1.11 -7.10 -3.46
N HIS A 273 2.42 -6.84 -3.53
CA HIS A 273 2.98 -5.84 -4.42
C HIS A 273 3.69 -6.51 -5.59
N ILE A 274 3.34 -6.13 -6.82
CA ILE A 274 3.84 -6.80 -8.02
C ILE A 274 4.53 -5.78 -8.92
N TYR A 275 5.85 -5.92 -9.00
CA TYR A 275 6.74 -5.09 -9.77
C TYR A 275 7.67 -5.98 -10.61
N GLN A 276 8.00 -5.54 -11.83
CA GLN A 276 8.95 -6.18 -12.74
C GLN A 276 10.10 -5.23 -13.15
N MET A 277 10.82 -4.64 -12.18
CA MET A 277 11.93 -3.71 -12.46
C MET A 277 13.00 -3.63 -11.36
N PHE A 278 12.81 -4.25 -10.19
CA PHE A 278 13.71 -4.05 -9.04
C PHE A 278 14.84 -5.07 -8.96
N SER A 279 14.99 -5.92 -9.99
CA SER A 279 16.13 -6.82 -10.18
C SER A 279 16.83 -6.57 -11.52
N ASP A 280 18.10 -6.97 -11.63
CA ASP A 280 18.83 -6.92 -12.90
C ASP A 280 18.11 -7.77 -13.95
N SER A 281 17.66 -8.98 -13.57
CA SER A 281 16.90 -9.88 -14.45
C SER A 281 15.60 -9.28 -14.95
N ASP A 282 14.87 -8.54 -14.13
CA ASP A 282 13.60 -7.94 -14.57
C ASP A 282 13.81 -6.85 -15.61
N ASN A 283 14.87 -6.05 -15.48
CA ASN A 283 15.19 -5.00 -16.45
C ASN A 283 15.62 -5.56 -17.82
N HIS A 284 16.06 -6.82 -17.88
CA HIS A 284 16.43 -7.51 -19.13
C HIS A 284 15.24 -8.16 -19.84
N LEU A 285 14.04 -8.12 -19.24
CA LEU A 285 12.84 -8.65 -19.89
C LEU A 285 12.48 -7.79 -21.09
N SER A 286 12.14 -8.45 -22.20
CA SER A 286 11.48 -7.77 -23.31
C SER A 286 10.06 -7.34 -22.91
N GLN A 287 9.51 -6.36 -23.63
CA GLN A 287 8.11 -5.92 -23.48
C GLN A 287 7.12 -7.09 -23.53
N GLN A 288 7.34 -8.07 -24.43
CA GLN A 288 6.49 -9.25 -24.52
C GLN A 288 6.62 -10.17 -23.31
N GLN A 289 7.83 -10.33 -22.77
CA GLN A 289 8.04 -11.11 -21.55
C GLN A 289 7.39 -10.46 -20.33
N HIS A 290 7.41 -9.12 -20.22
CA HIS A 290 6.68 -8.41 -19.17
C HIS A 290 5.18 -8.72 -19.21
N ILE A 291 4.58 -8.63 -20.40
CA ILE A 291 3.16 -8.95 -20.62
C ILE A 291 2.86 -10.40 -20.21
N GLN A 292 3.67 -11.37 -20.68
CA GLN A 292 3.51 -12.79 -20.32
C GLN A 292 3.64 -13.02 -18.81
N ASN A 293 4.62 -12.36 -18.17
CA ASN A 293 4.84 -12.44 -16.74
C ASN A 293 3.72 -11.81 -15.91
N ALA A 294 3.04 -10.77 -16.42
CA ALA A 294 1.85 -10.22 -15.77
C ALA A 294 0.67 -11.18 -15.90
N CYS A 295 0.40 -11.69 -17.11
CA CYS A 295 -0.69 -12.63 -17.36
C CYS A 295 -0.59 -13.90 -16.51
N SER A 296 0.63 -14.40 -16.25
CA SER A 296 0.85 -15.61 -15.45
C SER A 296 0.54 -15.44 -13.95
N ARG A 297 0.37 -14.21 -13.44
CA ARG A 297 0.06 -13.97 -12.02
C ARG A 297 -1.38 -14.31 -11.64
N GLY A 298 -2.30 -14.29 -12.61
CA GLY A 298 -3.74 -14.37 -12.34
C GLY A 298 -4.16 -15.62 -11.56
N SER A 299 -3.64 -16.79 -11.95
CA SER A 299 -4.01 -18.05 -11.30
C SER A 299 -3.61 -18.07 -9.83
N GLY A 300 -2.40 -17.61 -9.49
CA GLY A 300 -1.92 -17.53 -8.11
C GLY A 300 -2.76 -16.62 -7.24
N LEU A 301 -3.25 -15.50 -7.80
CA LEU A 301 -4.14 -14.57 -7.10
C LEU A 301 -5.54 -15.16 -6.88
N SER A 302 -6.05 -15.95 -7.82
CA SER A 302 -7.37 -16.59 -7.72
C SER A 302 -7.43 -17.72 -6.67
N THR A 303 -6.28 -18.36 -6.40
CA THR A 303 -6.16 -19.48 -5.46
C THR A 303 -5.48 -19.08 -4.15
N ALA A 304 -5.35 -17.78 -3.87
CA ALA A 304 -4.69 -17.29 -2.67
C ALA A 304 -5.46 -17.72 -1.39
N PRO A 305 -4.75 -17.91 -0.26
CA PRO A 305 -5.37 -18.38 0.98
C PRO A 305 -6.37 -17.42 1.61
N LEU A 306 -6.27 -16.13 1.28
CA LEU A 306 -7.13 -15.06 1.74
C LEU A 306 -7.64 -14.31 0.52
N TRP A 307 -8.63 -13.44 0.71
CA TRP A 307 -8.88 -12.38 -0.26
C TRP A 307 -7.58 -11.63 -0.53
N THR A 308 -7.16 -11.51 -1.78
CA THR A 308 -5.89 -10.86 -2.15
C THR A 308 -6.13 -9.71 -3.12
N VAL A 309 -5.65 -8.53 -2.75
CA VAL A 309 -5.60 -7.33 -3.60
C VAL A 309 -4.15 -7.09 -3.98
N VAL A 310 -3.90 -6.74 -5.24
CA VAL A 310 -2.58 -6.22 -5.64
C VAL A 310 -2.53 -4.75 -5.24
N GLY A 311 -2.05 -4.45 -4.04
CA GLY A 311 -2.13 -3.10 -3.45
C GLY A 311 -1.11 -2.11 -4.02
N GLU A 312 -0.08 -2.63 -4.70
CA GLU A 312 0.86 -1.80 -5.45
C GLU A 312 1.39 -2.50 -6.71
N TRP A 313 1.47 -1.73 -7.79
CA TRP A 313 1.98 -2.12 -9.11
C TRP A 313 2.01 -0.88 -10.03
N THR A 314 2.65 -0.98 -11.19
CA THR A 314 2.72 0.10 -12.20
C THR A 314 2.83 -0.47 -13.62
N PRO A 315 2.38 0.25 -14.67
CA PRO A 315 2.71 -0.09 -16.05
C PRO A 315 4.16 0.28 -16.44
N ALA A 316 4.96 0.90 -15.57
CA ALA A 316 6.39 1.04 -15.80
C ALA A 316 7.10 -0.33 -15.78
N SER A 317 7.98 -0.58 -16.75
CA SER A 317 8.63 -1.89 -16.92
C SER A 317 10.16 -1.85 -16.74
N ASN A 318 10.69 -0.75 -16.20
CA ASN A 318 12.10 -0.54 -15.97
C ASN A 318 12.27 0.42 -14.80
N ASP A 319 13.49 0.52 -14.27
CA ASP A 319 13.81 1.36 -13.13
C ASP A 319 14.44 2.71 -13.51
N CYS A 320 14.07 3.27 -14.67
CA CYS A 320 14.65 4.51 -15.18
C CYS A 320 14.21 5.78 -14.43
N ALA A 321 13.09 5.73 -13.72
CA ALA A 321 12.55 6.87 -12.99
C ALA A 321 13.61 7.50 -12.08
N LYS A 322 13.77 8.82 -12.19
CA LYS A 322 14.75 9.57 -11.40
C LYS A 322 14.53 9.30 -9.91
N TYR A 323 15.59 8.85 -9.24
CA TYR A 323 15.63 8.51 -7.80
C TYR A 323 14.78 7.32 -7.37
N LEU A 324 14.24 6.52 -8.29
CA LEU A 324 13.41 5.36 -7.94
C LEU A 324 14.16 4.34 -7.06
N ASN A 325 15.47 4.14 -7.33
CA ASN A 325 16.34 3.29 -6.50
C ASN A 325 16.93 4.02 -5.27
N GLY A 326 16.44 5.23 -4.99
CA GLY A 326 16.93 6.17 -3.99
C GLY A 326 17.71 7.33 -4.59
N ARG A 327 17.70 8.47 -3.89
CA ARG A 327 18.40 9.68 -4.33
C ARG A 327 19.91 9.44 -4.43
N GLY A 328 20.49 9.78 -5.59
CA GLY A 328 21.91 9.54 -5.88
C GLY A 328 22.25 8.11 -6.29
N VAL A 329 21.25 7.23 -6.45
CA VAL A 329 21.41 5.85 -6.95
C VAL A 329 20.95 5.78 -8.41
N GLY A 330 21.72 5.10 -9.25
CA GLY A 330 21.43 4.94 -10.68
C GLY A 330 20.30 3.94 -11.00
N SER A 331 20.08 3.70 -12.29
CA SER A 331 19.14 2.70 -12.84
C SER A 331 19.90 1.45 -13.28
N ARG A 332 19.30 0.27 -13.07
CA ARG A 332 19.81 -0.99 -13.61
C ARG A 332 19.69 -1.01 -15.12
N TYR A 333 18.57 -0.49 -15.65
CA TYR A 333 18.30 -0.49 -17.09
C TYR A 333 19.38 0.19 -17.95
N ASP A 334 19.90 1.35 -17.51
CA ASP A 334 20.96 2.06 -18.24
C ASP A 334 22.39 1.70 -17.79
N GLY A 335 22.52 0.82 -16.79
CA GLY A 335 23.78 0.37 -16.23
C GLY A 335 24.44 1.34 -15.25
N SER A 336 23.74 2.40 -14.82
CA SER A 336 24.27 3.36 -13.83
C SER A 336 24.12 2.89 -12.38
N PHE A 337 23.30 1.86 -12.12
CA PHE A 337 23.24 1.19 -10.82
C PHE A 337 24.47 0.30 -10.62
N ALA A 338 25.13 0.41 -9.47
CA ALA A 338 26.35 -0.35 -9.18
C ALA A 338 26.12 -1.87 -9.26
N GLY A 339 26.90 -2.55 -10.10
CA GLY A 339 26.82 -3.99 -10.30
C GLY A 339 25.74 -4.46 -11.29
N SER A 340 25.01 -3.56 -11.94
CA SER A 340 24.03 -3.91 -12.98
C SER A 340 24.67 -4.10 -14.35
N THR A 341 24.00 -4.88 -15.21
CA THR A 341 24.37 -5.00 -16.62
C THR A 341 23.49 -4.08 -17.46
N ARG A 342 24.12 -3.21 -18.26
CA ARG A 342 23.39 -2.24 -19.09
C ARG A 342 22.50 -2.95 -20.12
N VAL A 343 21.21 -2.60 -20.10
CA VAL A 343 20.20 -3.04 -21.07
C VAL A 343 20.04 -2.04 -22.21
N GLY A 344 19.85 -0.76 -21.88
CA GLY A 344 19.46 0.26 -22.87
C GLY A 344 19.70 1.69 -22.42
N SER A 345 18.99 2.63 -23.04
CA SER A 345 18.93 4.03 -22.61
C SER A 345 17.58 4.31 -21.95
N CYS A 346 17.57 5.09 -20.88
CA CYS A 346 16.35 5.57 -20.23
C CYS A 346 15.63 6.70 -21.02
N THR A 347 16.24 7.22 -22.09
CA THR A 347 15.64 8.25 -22.93
C THR A 347 14.31 7.79 -23.52
N GLY A 348 13.24 8.54 -23.25
CA GLY A 348 11.90 8.26 -23.77
C GLY A 348 11.16 7.12 -23.05
N LEU A 349 11.71 6.58 -21.96
CA LEU A 349 11.10 5.53 -21.14
C LEU A 349 10.64 6.02 -19.77
N THR A 350 11.13 7.18 -19.35
CA THR A 350 10.75 7.88 -18.11
C THR A 350 10.67 9.38 -18.35
N GLY A 351 10.01 10.11 -17.46
CA GLY A 351 9.92 11.56 -17.51
C GLY A 351 8.50 12.01 -17.85
N LYS A 352 8.40 13.09 -18.62
CA LYS A 352 7.12 13.57 -19.14
C LYS A 352 6.64 12.78 -20.35
N ALA A 353 5.34 12.48 -20.39
CA ALA A 353 4.71 11.70 -21.45
C ALA A 353 4.84 12.30 -22.85
N SER A 354 5.20 13.58 -22.97
CA SER A 354 5.54 14.24 -24.23
C SER A 354 6.83 13.70 -24.86
N THR A 355 7.69 13.02 -24.10
CA THR A 355 8.93 12.40 -24.60
C THR A 355 8.73 10.95 -25.04
N PHE A 356 7.59 10.33 -24.69
CA PHE A 356 7.32 8.92 -24.97
C PHE A 356 6.89 8.74 -26.42
N SER A 357 7.48 7.74 -27.09
CA SER A 357 7.07 7.35 -28.44
C SER A 357 5.66 6.75 -28.42
N SER A 358 4.96 6.79 -29.57
CA SER A 358 3.66 6.14 -29.71
C SER A 358 3.74 4.62 -29.47
N SER A 359 4.85 3.97 -29.84
CA SER A 359 5.07 2.55 -29.57
C SER A 359 5.23 2.27 -28.07
N TYR A 360 5.93 3.12 -27.33
CA TYR A 360 6.06 2.96 -25.88
C TYR A 360 4.72 3.19 -25.17
N LYS A 361 3.93 4.21 -25.57
CA LYS A 361 2.57 4.40 -25.04
C LYS A 361 1.65 3.20 -25.34
N THR A 362 1.81 2.58 -26.52
CA THR A 362 1.09 1.34 -26.88
C THR A 362 1.50 0.18 -25.97
N PHE A 363 2.79 0.04 -25.69
CA PHE A 363 3.28 -0.95 -24.73
C PHE A 363 2.75 -0.71 -23.32
N LEU A 364 2.82 0.53 -22.79
CA LEU A 364 2.24 0.87 -21.49
C LEU A 364 0.75 0.48 -21.42
N ARG A 365 0.01 0.69 -22.50
CA ARG A 365 -1.40 0.30 -22.61
C ARG A 365 -1.59 -1.21 -22.55
N GLN A 366 -0.82 -1.95 -23.33
CA GLN A 366 -0.84 -3.41 -23.36
C GLN A 366 -0.48 -3.99 -22.00
N PHE A 367 0.60 -3.50 -21.39
CA PHE A 367 1.08 -4.01 -20.12
C PHE A 367 0.14 -3.65 -18.96
N TRP A 368 -0.48 -2.45 -18.98
CA TRP A 368 -1.55 -2.11 -18.05
C TRP A 368 -2.74 -3.07 -18.16
N GLU A 369 -3.21 -3.36 -19.38
CA GLU A 369 -4.34 -4.27 -19.60
C GLU A 369 -4.03 -5.70 -19.16
N ALA A 370 -2.84 -6.22 -19.47
CA ALA A 370 -2.39 -7.55 -19.03
C ALA A 370 -2.39 -7.65 -17.49
N GLN A 371 -1.89 -6.62 -16.82
CA GLN A 371 -1.86 -6.54 -15.36
C GLN A 371 -3.27 -6.51 -14.77
N VAL A 372 -4.17 -5.61 -15.20
CA VAL A 372 -5.52 -5.56 -14.64
C VAL A 372 -6.37 -6.79 -14.96
N ILE A 373 -6.16 -7.44 -16.12
CA ILE A 373 -6.80 -8.73 -16.44
C ILE A 373 -6.35 -9.80 -15.44
N ALA A 374 -5.05 -9.90 -15.17
CA ALA A 374 -4.52 -10.85 -14.21
C ALA A 374 -4.96 -10.53 -12.78
N TYR A 375 -4.86 -9.27 -12.35
CA TYR A 375 -5.11 -8.86 -10.96
C TYR A 375 -6.60 -8.92 -10.59
N GLU A 376 -7.49 -8.75 -11.56
CA GLU A 376 -8.93 -8.98 -11.37
C GLU A 376 -9.32 -10.46 -11.30
N GLN A 377 -8.40 -11.41 -11.50
CA GLN A 377 -8.63 -12.80 -11.08
C GLN A 377 -8.58 -12.96 -9.54
N GLY A 378 -7.82 -12.10 -8.86
CA GLY A 378 -7.90 -11.89 -7.41
C GLY A 378 -9.05 -10.96 -7.01
N GLN A 379 -8.86 -10.14 -5.99
CA GLN A 379 -9.87 -9.16 -5.53
C GLN A 379 -9.76 -7.80 -6.21
N GLY A 380 -8.81 -7.62 -7.12
CA GLY A 380 -8.57 -6.37 -7.81
C GLY A 380 -7.22 -5.75 -7.46
N TRP A 381 -7.10 -4.44 -7.63
CA TRP A 381 -5.81 -3.78 -7.72
C TRP A 381 -5.87 -2.31 -7.27
N ILE A 382 -4.71 -1.79 -6.86
CA ILE A 382 -4.49 -0.40 -6.51
C ILE A 382 -3.17 0.04 -7.15
N GLN A 383 -3.24 0.91 -8.16
CA GLN A 383 -2.04 1.29 -8.91
C GLN A 383 -1.19 2.27 -8.09
N TRP A 384 0.11 2.05 -8.05
CA TRP A 384 1.09 3.00 -7.55
C TRP A 384 1.58 3.88 -8.70
N THR A 385 1.24 5.18 -8.77
CA THR A 385 0.48 6.03 -7.83
C THR A 385 -0.47 6.97 -8.61
N TRP A 386 -1.32 7.75 -7.93
CA TRP A 386 -2.21 8.71 -8.59
C TRP A 386 -1.42 9.71 -9.45
N LYS A 387 -0.40 10.36 -8.89
CA LYS A 387 0.43 11.32 -9.62
C LYS A 387 1.84 11.48 -9.05
N THR A 388 2.72 11.97 -9.91
CA THR A 388 4.12 12.28 -9.62
C THR A 388 4.47 13.64 -10.25
N GLU A 389 5.54 14.30 -9.80
CA GLU A 389 5.96 15.58 -10.39
C GLU A 389 6.51 15.42 -11.81
N SER A 390 7.25 14.33 -12.08
CA SER A 390 8.03 14.20 -13.31
C SER A 390 8.24 12.79 -13.84
N THR A 391 7.53 11.78 -13.33
CA THR A 391 7.69 10.35 -13.71
C THR A 391 6.34 9.81 -14.19
N ASP A 392 5.91 10.26 -15.36
CA ASP A 392 4.54 10.08 -15.84
C ASP A 392 4.18 8.59 -16.05
N GLU A 393 5.16 7.71 -16.32
CA GLU A 393 4.96 6.26 -16.46
C GLU A 393 4.47 5.57 -15.17
N TRP A 394 4.66 6.21 -14.01
CA TRP A 394 4.13 5.79 -12.71
C TRP A 394 2.81 6.48 -12.33
N SER A 395 2.41 7.52 -13.06
CA SER A 395 1.22 8.31 -12.74
C SER A 395 -0.04 7.77 -13.44
N TYR A 396 -1.03 7.38 -12.63
CA TYR A 396 -2.36 7.06 -13.14
C TYR A 396 -2.99 8.25 -13.87
N GLN A 397 -2.88 9.45 -13.30
CA GLN A 397 -3.39 10.70 -13.87
C GLN A 397 -2.76 11.00 -15.24
N ALA A 398 -1.44 10.86 -15.38
CA ALA A 398 -0.77 11.04 -16.67
C ALA A 398 -1.19 9.97 -17.69
N GLY A 399 -1.42 8.73 -17.24
CA GLY A 399 -1.88 7.65 -18.10
C GLY A 399 -3.29 7.84 -18.64
N LEU A 400 -4.19 8.41 -17.85
CA LEU A 400 -5.50 8.85 -18.33
C LEU A 400 -5.34 9.94 -19.40
N ALA A 401 -4.56 10.98 -19.10
CA ALA A 401 -4.37 12.13 -19.99
C ALA A 401 -3.70 11.76 -21.33
N ASN A 402 -2.92 10.68 -21.36
CA ASN A 402 -2.14 10.27 -22.53
C ASN A 402 -2.58 8.94 -23.17
N GLY A 403 -3.66 8.34 -22.66
CA GLY A 403 -4.39 7.25 -23.33
C GLY A 403 -3.87 5.83 -23.10
N TRP A 404 -2.81 5.62 -22.33
CA TRP A 404 -2.39 4.26 -21.96
C TRP A 404 -3.18 3.66 -20.78
N ILE A 405 -3.94 4.49 -20.05
CA ILE A 405 -4.95 4.05 -19.09
C ILE A 405 -6.32 4.50 -19.59
N PRO A 406 -7.34 3.62 -19.67
CA PRO A 406 -8.67 4.00 -20.10
C PRO A 406 -9.45 4.75 -19.01
N GLN A 407 -10.33 5.68 -19.41
CA GLN A 407 -11.23 6.39 -18.49
C GLN A 407 -12.17 5.45 -17.74
N ASN A 408 -12.68 4.41 -18.42
CA ASN A 408 -13.37 3.30 -17.75
C ASN A 408 -12.35 2.18 -17.51
N PRO A 409 -12.05 1.81 -16.26
CA PRO A 409 -11.04 0.81 -15.93
C PRO A 409 -11.42 -0.61 -16.38
N THR A 410 -12.64 -0.85 -16.87
CA THR A 410 -13.04 -2.12 -17.50
C THR A 410 -12.84 -2.15 -19.01
N SER A 411 -12.55 -1.01 -19.65
CA SER A 411 -12.36 -0.96 -21.08
C SER A 411 -11.06 -1.65 -21.47
N ARG A 412 -11.08 -2.43 -22.56
CA ARG A 412 -9.92 -3.11 -23.12
C ARG A 412 -9.78 -2.79 -24.62
N GLN A 413 -8.59 -2.42 -25.04
CA GLN A 413 -8.16 -2.34 -26.45
C GLN A 413 -7.51 -3.67 -26.89
N PHE A 414 -6.96 -4.43 -25.94
CA PHE A 414 -6.28 -5.71 -26.13
C PHE A 414 -6.90 -6.79 -25.21
N PRO A 415 -8.20 -7.11 -25.36
CA PRO A 415 -8.92 -7.99 -24.42
C PRO A 415 -8.36 -9.42 -24.32
N ASN A 416 -7.71 -9.92 -25.37
CA ASN A 416 -7.15 -11.28 -25.43
C ASN A 416 -5.63 -11.31 -25.19
N ILE A 417 -5.06 -10.27 -24.57
CA ILE A 417 -3.61 -10.16 -24.40
C ILE A 417 -3.02 -11.27 -23.51
N CYS A 418 -3.84 -11.89 -22.67
CA CYS A 418 -3.45 -13.00 -21.81
C CYS A 418 -3.84 -14.40 -22.32
N GLY A 419 -4.35 -14.51 -23.56
CA GLY A 419 -4.85 -15.76 -24.14
C GLY A 419 -6.35 -15.87 -23.99
#